data_AF-A0A7C9MKP6-F1
#
_entry.id   AF-A0A7C9MKP6-F1
#
_cell.length_a   1.000
_cell.length_b   1.000
_cell.length_c   1.000
_cell.angle_alpha   90.00
_cell.angle_beta   90.00
_cell.angle_gamma   90.00
#
_symmetry.space_group_name_H-M   'P 1'
#
loop_
_entity.id
_entity.type
_entity.pdbx_description
1 polymer ?
#
loop_
_entity_poly.entity_id
_entity_poly.type
_entity_poly.pdbx_seq_one_letter_code
_entity_poly.pdbx_strand_id
1 'polypeptide(L)'
;MTARLFRRCVGLGPAVLVALMLCLGAGSALAETPPQPAPPLVFDEATLVTMLDDVVKYYSEPRASESQILTLLPVYEKNKDSQEYRKLRFLFDTHQKVTTSLNNLVDVLYIYLNLVGSTETDINEYVFNRTKNIVAFLNNMVYFLTTRNQEIELSSSTDVQKLYESYLVRLTTLLYELNKSMATFHK
;
A
#
# COMPACT_ATOMS: atom_id res chain seq x y z
N MET A 1 -26.81 -28.24 61.19
CA MET A 1 -25.58 -28.11 60.38
C MET A 1 -24.58 -27.30 61.17
N THR A 2 -23.37 -27.83 61.26
CA THR A 2 -22.33 -27.62 62.28
C THR A 2 -21.34 -26.51 61.95
N ALA A 3 -20.87 -25.77 62.96
CA ALA A 3 -19.43 -25.46 63.13
C ALA A 3 -19.16 -24.81 64.51
N ARG A 4 -18.51 -25.57 65.40
CA ARG A 4 -17.77 -25.05 66.55
C ARG A 4 -16.32 -25.56 66.45
N LEU A 5 -15.41 -24.59 66.61
CA LEU A 5 -14.11 -24.68 67.30
C LEU A 5 -13.05 -25.69 66.83
N PHE A 6 -11.88 -25.19 66.45
CA PHE A 6 -10.53 -25.62 66.90
C PHE A 6 -9.51 -24.60 66.33
N ARG A 7 -9.01 -23.62 67.08
CA ARG A 7 -7.94 -23.62 68.11
C ARG A 7 -6.55 -24.06 67.60
N ARG A 8 -5.60 -23.12 67.75
CA ARG A 8 -4.14 -23.24 67.97
C ARG A 8 -3.18 -23.17 66.77
N CYS A 9 -2.43 -22.06 66.79
CA CYS A 9 -1.05 -21.93 66.35
C CYS A 9 -0.17 -23.09 66.86
N VAL A 10 0.63 -23.67 65.97
CA VAL A 10 1.93 -24.30 66.27
C VAL A 10 2.83 -24.04 65.06
N GLY A 11 4.05 -23.62 65.33
CA GLY A 11 4.92 -22.90 64.41
C GLY A 11 5.59 -23.73 63.32
N LEU A 12 6.15 -23.01 62.36
CA LEU A 12 7.34 -23.43 61.63
C LEU A 12 8.10 -22.16 61.25
N GLY A 13 9.37 -22.12 61.68
CA GLY A 13 10.28 -20.99 61.56
C GLY A 13 10.75 -20.71 60.12
N PRO A 14 11.77 -19.85 59.95
CA PRO A 14 12.04 -19.10 58.71
C PRO A 14 12.74 -19.92 57.60
N ALA A 15 12.55 -21.24 57.55
CA ALA A 15 13.29 -22.13 56.66
C ALA A 15 12.61 -22.39 55.29
N VAL A 16 11.45 -21.80 55.02
CA VAL A 16 10.72 -22.00 53.73
C VAL A 16 11.04 -20.91 52.71
N LEU A 17 11.65 -19.79 53.11
CA LEU A 17 11.91 -18.67 52.19
C LEU A 17 13.13 -18.87 51.26
N VAL A 18 13.98 -19.88 51.52
CA VAL A 18 15.17 -20.14 50.69
C VAL A 18 14.89 -21.18 49.60
N ALA A 19 13.87 -22.03 49.75
CA ALA A 19 13.49 -23.01 48.73
C ALA A 19 12.64 -22.42 47.59
N LEU A 20 11.94 -21.29 47.82
CA LEU A 20 11.11 -20.64 46.79
C LEU A 20 11.92 -19.72 45.85
N MET A 21 13.15 -19.35 46.23
CA MET A 21 14.04 -18.49 45.44
C MET A 21 14.93 -19.25 44.44
N LEU A 22 14.82 -20.58 44.37
CA LEU A 22 15.54 -21.42 43.40
C LEU A 22 14.64 -21.95 42.27
N CYS A 23 13.35 -21.61 42.27
CA CYS A 23 12.41 -21.99 41.20
C CYS A 23 12.07 -20.84 40.23
N LEU A 24 12.60 -19.63 40.43
CA LEU A 24 12.55 -18.54 39.44
C LEU A 24 13.86 -18.50 38.65
N GLY A 25 14.13 -19.56 37.89
CA GLY A 25 15.40 -19.70 37.18
C GLY A 25 15.33 -20.67 36.01
N ALA A 26 14.19 -20.72 35.32
CA ALA A 26 14.08 -21.36 34.00
C ALA A 26 12.82 -20.82 33.33
N GLY A 27 12.79 -19.52 33.07
CA GLY A 27 12.01 -19.06 31.93
C GLY A 27 12.63 -19.75 30.71
N SER A 28 11.90 -20.67 30.09
CA SER A 28 12.22 -21.12 28.75
C SER A 28 12.32 -19.88 27.88
N ALA A 29 13.54 -19.38 27.70
CA ALA A 29 13.91 -18.75 26.46
C ALA A 29 13.69 -19.85 25.42
N LEU A 30 12.49 -19.86 24.84
CA LEU A 30 12.31 -20.30 23.46
C LEU A 30 13.49 -19.67 22.74
N ALA A 31 14.47 -20.49 22.36
CA ALA A 31 15.52 -20.05 21.48
C ALA A 31 14.78 -19.47 20.28
N GLU A 32 14.78 -18.14 20.18
CA GLU A 32 14.35 -17.46 18.98
C GLU A 32 15.24 -18.06 17.89
N THR A 33 14.67 -18.96 17.11
CA THR A 33 15.28 -19.42 15.87
C THR A 33 15.72 -18.14 15.18
N PRO A 34 17.03 -17.96 14.87
CA PRO A 34 17.48 -16.78 14.15
C PRO A 34 16.52 -16.58 12.99
N PRO A 35 15.95 -15.38 12.77
CA PRO A 35 15.00 -15.17 11.69
C PRO A 35 15.65 -15.73 10.43
N GLN A 36 15.03 -16.78 9.90
CA GLN A 36 15.55 -17.44 8.71
C GLN A 36 15.71 -16.33 7.66
N PRO A 37 16.90 -16.15 7.07
CA PRO A 37 17.10 -15.09 6.10
C PRO A 37 16.02 -15.24 5.04
N ALA A 38 15.29 -14.14 4.79
CA ALA A 38 14.23 -14.13 3.80
C ALA A 38 14.81 -14.68 2.49
N PRO A 39 14.07 -15.54 1.76
CA PRO A 39 14.55 -16.02 0.48
C PRO A 39 14.92 -14.82 -0.39
N PRO A 40 16.02 -14.91 -1.16
CA PRO A 40 16.48 -13.81 -1.98
C PRO A 40 15.35 -13.38 -2.91
N LEU A 41 15.08 -12.07 -2.97
CA LEU A 41 14.15 -11.50 -3.93
C LEU A 41 14.68 -11.77 -5.33
N VAL A 42 14.02 -12.67 -6.06
CA VAL A 42 14.31 -12.95 -7.46
C VAL A 42 13.20 -12.35 -8.30
N PHE A 43 13.56 -11.42 -9.18
CA PHE A 43 12.62 -10.91 -10.16
C PHE A 43 12.59 -11.80 -11.38
N ASP A 44 11.38 -12.22 -11.74
CA ASP A 44 11.11 -12.73 -13.08
C ASP A 44 11.01 -11.54 -14.04
N GLU A 45 11.90 -11.50 -15.04
CA GLU A 45 11.96 -10.45 -16.05
C GLU A 45 10.61 -10.29 -16.77
N ALA A 46 9.92 -11.40 -17.06
CA ALA A 46 8.62 -11.38 -17.71
C ALA A 46 7.56 -10.65 -16.86
N THR A 47 7.60 -10.82 -15.55
CA THR A 47 6.72 -10.07 -14.63
C THR A 47 7.01 -8.57 -14.66
N LEU A 48 8.29 -8.17 -14.68
CA LEU A 48 8.66 -6.75 -14.75
C LEU A 48 8.25 -6.10 -16.09
N VAL A 49 8.43 -6.82 -17.20
CA VAL A 49 7.95 -6.41 -18.52
C VAL A 49 6.42 -6.26 -18.52
N THR A 50 5.70 -7.21 -17.92
CA THR A 50 4.24 -7.14 -17.79
C THR A 50 3.80 -5.89 -17.02
N MET A 51 4.47 -5.58 -15.91
CA MET A 51 4.19 -4.35 -15.15
C MET A 51 4.44 -3.08 -15.99
N LEU A 52 5.51 -3.06 -16.78
CA LEU A 52 5.81 -1.95 -17.67
C LEU A 52 4.74 -1.81 -18.76
N ASP A 53 4.33 -2.92 -19.37
CA ASP A 53 3.26 -2.95 -20.38
C ASP A 53 1.92 -2.47 -19.82
N ASP A 54 1.57 -2.85 -18.59
CA ASP A 54 0.36 -2.38 -17.91
C ASP A 54 0.38 -0.86 -17.72
N VAL A 55 1.53 -0.31 -17.31
CA VAL A 55 1.71 1.14 -17.15
C VAL A 55 1.67 1.85 -18.50
N VAL A 56 2.31 1.31 -19.54
CA VAL A 56 2.29 1.87 -20.90
C VAL A 56 0.87 1.85 -21.48
N LYS A 57 0.13 0.76 -21.29
CA LYS A 57 -1.28 0.66 -21.65
C LYS A 57 -2.10 1.70 -20.91
N TYR A 58 -1.86 1.84 -19.59
CA TYR A 58 -2.43 2.92 -18.82
C TYR A 58 -1.95 4.30 -19.26
N TYR A 59 -0.88 4.52 -20.03
CA TYR A 59 -0.60 5.86 -20.58
C TYR A 59 -1.30 6.10 -21.92
N SER A 60 -1.47 5.05 -22.71
CA SER A 60 -2.09 5.13 -24.04
C SER A 60 -3.56 5.56 -23.99
N GLU A 61 -4.28 5.20 -22.92
CA GLU A 61 -5.71 5.52 -22.75
C GLU A 61 -6.02 6.88 -22.06
N PRO A 62 -5.26 7.37 -21.05
CA PRO A 62 -5.51 8.58 -20.27
C PRO A 62 -4.91 9.87 -20.82
N ARG A 63 -4.19 9.86 -21.96
CA ARG A 63 -4.03 11.10 -22.74
C ARG A 63 -5.40 11.74 -23.02
N ALA A 64 -6.46 10.92 -23.10
CA ALA A 64 -7.84 11.41 -23.15
C ALA A 64 -8.29 12.07 -21.83
N SER A 65 -7.94 11.52 -20.67
CA SER A 65 -8.36 12.06 -19.37
C SER A 65 -7.67 13.39 -19.07
N GLU A 66 -6.36 13.51 -19.26
CA GLU A 66 -5.65 14.78 -19.06
C GLU A 66 -6.21 15.87 -19.97
N SER A 67 -6.37 15.56 -21.27
CA SER A 67 -6.96 16.50 -22.23
C SER A 67 -8.37 16.91 -21.85
N GLN A 68 -9.21 15.99 -21.35
CA GLN A 68 -10.57 16.30 -20.90
C GLN A 68 -10.58 17.15 -19.63
N ILE A 69 -9.69 16.85 -18.66
CA ILE A 69 -9.54 17.66 -17.45
C ILE A 69 -9.16 19.09 -17.84
N LEU A 70 -8.15 19.26 -18.69
CA LEU A 70 -7.69 20.57 -19.16
C LEU A 70 -8.74 21.32 -19.99
N THR A 71 -9.63 20.60 -20.68
CA THR A 71 -10.74 21.19 -21.42
C THR A 71 -11.86 21.68 -20.50
N LEU A 72 -12.20 20.89 -19.47
CA LEU A 72 -13.28 21.22 -18.53
C LEU A 72 -12.87 22.24 -17.46
N LEU A 73 -11.58 22.28 -17.06
CA LEU A 73 -11.12 23.15 -15.97
C LEU A 73 -11.52 24.63 -16.17
N PRO A 74 -11.24 25.24 -17.35
CA PRO A 74 -11.58 26.63 -17.60
C PRO A 74 -13.09 26.91 -17.62
N VAL A 75 -13.91 25.91 -17.97
CA VAL A 75 -15.38 26.03 -18.01
C VAL A 75 -15.91 26.28 -16.61
N TYR A 76 -15.42 25.51 -15.63
CA TYR A 76 -15.88 25.57 -14.24
C TYR A 76 -15.08 26.58 -13.39
N GLU A 77 -13.93 27.06 -13.85
CA GLU A 77 -13.11 28.04 -13.12
C GLU A 77 -13.83 29.38 -12.87
N LYS A 78 -14.82 29.73 -13.70
CA LYS A 78 -15.67 30.90 -13.51
C LYS A 78 -16.45 30.87 -12.19
N ASN A 79 -16.70 29.68 -11.64
CA ASN A 79 -17.35 29.50 -10.34
C ASN A 79 -16.57 28.50 -9.48
N LYS A 80 -15.57 29.01 -8.75
CA LYS A 80 -14.67 28.19 -7.91
C LYS A 80 -15.37 27.52 -6.73
N ASP A 81 -16.55 28.01 -6.34
CA ASP A 81 -17.34 27.44 -5.26
C ASP A 81 -18.25 26.29 -5.72
N SER A 82 -18.37 26.08 -7.04
CA SER A 82 -19.15 24.97 -7.61
C SER A 82 -18.58 23.62 -7.18
N GLN A 83 -19.47 22.64 -7.01
CA GLN A 83 -19.08 21.27 -6.68
C GLN A 83 -18.26 20.65 -7.82
N GLU A 84 -18.62 20.95 -9.06
CA GLU A 84 -17.95 20.55 -10.28
C GLU A 84 -16.50 21.05 -10.32
N TYR A 85 -16.27 22.34 -10.07
CA TYR A 85 -14.92 22.89 -10.04
C TYR A 85 -14.07 22.21 -8.95
N ARG A 86 -14.59 22.09 -7.73
CA ARG A 86 -13.86 21.46 -6.62
C ARG A 86 -13.50 20.02 -6.92
N LYS A 87 -14.43 19.25 -7.48
CA LYS A 87 -14.22 17.84 -7.84
C LYS A 87 -13.23 17.69 -8.99
N LEU A 88 -13.34 18.53 -10.02
CA LEU A 88 -12.44 18.54 -11.17
C LEU A 88 -11.02 19.01 -10.80
N ARG A 89 -10.91 20.02 -9.92
CA ARG A 89 -9.63 20.51 -9.39
C ARG A 89 -8.92 19.42 -8.60
N PHE A 90 -9.64 18.71 -7.73
CA PHE A 90 -9.10 17.58 -6.99
C PHE A 90 -8.62 16.47 -7.93
N LEU A 91 -9.41 16.15 -8.97
CA LEU A 91 -9.04 15.16 -9.98
C LEU A 91 -7.75 15.56 -10.71
N PHE A 92 -7.63 16.82 -11.13
CA PHE A 92 -6.43 17.35 -11.77
C PHE A 92 -5.18 17.23 -10.89
N ASP A 93 -5.27 17.69 -9.63
CA ASP A 93 -4.13 17.63 -8.70
C ASP A 93 -3.73 16.18 -8.39
N THR A 94 -4.71 15.27 -8.33
CA THR A 94 -4.46 13.84 -8.16
C THR A 94 -3.84 13.23 -9.40
N HIS A 95 -4.31 13.61 -10.58
CA HIS A 95 -3.77 13.15 -11.85
C HIS A 95 -2.28 13.47 -11.99
N GLN A 96 -1.86 14.70 -11.68
CA GLN A 96 -0.45 15.09 -11.71
C GLN A 96 0.43 14.22 -10.82
N LYS A 97 -0.06 13.91 -9.61
CA LYS A 97 0.65 13.05 -8.64
C LYS A 97 0.74 11.60 -9.12
N VAL A 98 -0.35 11.06 -9.67
CA VAL A 98 -0.40 9.72 -10.25
C VAL A 98 0.57 9.61 -11.42
N THR A 99 0.52 10.55 -12.37
CA THR A 99 1.42 10.60 -13.53
C THR A 99 2.88 10.65 -13.11
N THR A 100 3.22 11.49 -12.12
CA THR A 100 4.60 11.56 -11.58
C THR A 100 5.03 10.23 -10.96
N SER A 101 4.16 9.61 -10.18
CA SER A 101 4.46 8.33 -9.52
C SER A 101 4.61 7.18 -10.51
N LEU A 102 3.81 7.17 -11.59
CA LEU A 102 3.90 6.16 -12.64
C LEU A 102 5.14 6.34 -13.51
N ASN A 103 5.57 7.58 -13.80
CA ASN A 103 6.85 7.83 -14.47
C ASN A 103 8.01 7.29 -13.63
N ASN A 104 7.99 7.53 -12.31
CA ASN A 104 8.99 6.97 -11.41
C ASN A 104 8.98 5.43 -11.40
N LEU A 105 7.83 4.79 -11.59
CA LEU A 105 7.74 3.34 -11.70
C LEU A 105 8.38 2.86 -13.01
N VAL A 106 8.06 3.51 -14.12
CA VAL A 106 8.69 3.24 -15.42
C VAL A 106 10.20 3.34 -15.33
N ASP A 107 10.73 4.42 -14.73
CA ASP A 107 12.17 4.62 -14.58
C ASP A 107 12.83 3.48 -13.78
N VAL A 108 12.22 3.08 -12.66
CA VAL A 108 12.74 1.99 -11.82
C VAL A 108 12.74 0.66 -12.56
N LEU A 109 11.64 0.33 -13.24
CA LEU A 109 11.52 -0.91 -14.02
C LEU A 109 12.51 -0.91 -15.20
N TYR A 110 12.61 0.21 -15.92
CA TYR A 110 13.50 0.34 -17.07
C TYR A 110 14.97 0.25 -16.65
N ILE A 111 15.37 0.93 -15.57
CA ILE A 111 16.74 0.83 -15.05
C ILE A 111 17.06 -0.62 -14.72
N TYR A 112 16.17 -1.32 -14.00
CA TYR A 112 16.39 -2.72 -13.63
C TYR A 112 16.54 -3.64 -14.86
N LEU A 113 15.63 -3.51 -15.84
CA LEU A 113 15.65 -4.32 -17.06
C LEU A 113 16.92 -4.09 -17.91
N ASN A 114 17.50 -2.88 -17.87
CA ASN A 114 18.74 -2.56 -18.59
C ASN A 114 20.02 -2.86 -17.80
N LEU A 115 19.92 -3.09 -16.49
CA LEU A 115 21.01 -3.59 -15.66
C LEU A 115 21.14 -5.10 -15.88
N VAL A 116 21.64 -5.49 -17.06
CA VAL A 116 21.85 -6.90 -17.44
C VAL A 116 22.66 -7.62 -16.35
N GLY A 117 22.01 -8.56 -15.66
CA GLY A 117 22.69 -9.55 -14.83
C GLY A 117 23.18 -9.09 -13.45
N SER A 118 22.65 -8.00 -12.88
CA SER A 118 22.95 -7.73 -11.46
C SER A 118 22.19 -8.71 -10.56
N THR A 119 22.84 -9.81 -10.18
CA THR A 119 22.39 -10.70 -9.10
C THR A 119 22.59 -10.07 -7.71
N GLU A 120 22.82 -8.76 -7.67
CA GLU A 120 23.06 -7.99 -6.46
C GLU A 120 21.75 -7.86 -5.68
N THR A 121 21.69 -8.57 -4.55
CA THR A 121 20.56 -8.56 -3.62
C THR A 121 20.10 -7.15 -3.27
N ASP A 122 21.03 -6.22 -3.10
CA ASP A 122 20.75 -4.82 -2.74
C ASP A 122 19.95 -4.08 -3.83
N ILE A 123 20.24 -4.36 -5.11
CA ILE A 123 19.50 -3.78 -6.24
C ILE A 123 18.09 -4.36 -6.29
N ASN A 124 17.95 -5.67 -6.08
CA ASN A 124 16.64 -6.33 -6.04
C ASN A 124 15.79 -5.78 -4.89
N GLU A 125 16.36 -5.65 -3.70
CA GLU A 125 15.66 -5.05 -2.55
C GLU A 125 15.28 -3.60 -2.80
N TYR A 126 16.18 -2.80 -3.39
CA TYR A 126 15.89 -1.42 -3.75
C TYR A 126 14.70 -1.33 -4.72
N VAL A 127 14.72 -2.10 -5.81
CA VAL A 127 13.65 -2.10 -6.82
C VAL A 127 12.34 -2.60 -6.24
N PHE A 128 12.38 -3.67 -5.44
CA PHE A 128 11.19 -4.18 -4.76
C PHE A 128 10.56 -3.12 -3.85
N ASN A 129 11.36 -2.52 -2.96
CA ASN A 129 10.89 -1.54 -2.00
C ASN A 129 10.38 -0.28 -2.71
N ARG A 130 11.07 0.16 -3.77
CA ARG A 130 10.66 1.33 -4.54
C ARG A 130 9.34 1.10 -5.26
N THR A 131 9.19 -0.05 -5.91
CA THR A 131 7.96 -0.48 -6.59
C THR A 131 6.80 -0.59 -5.60
N LYS A 132 7.02 -1.26 -4.47
CA LYS A 132 6.03 -1.39 -3.39
C LYS A 132 5.55 -0.03 -2.86
N ASN A 133 6.47 0.90 -2.62
CA ASN A 133 6.14 2.23 -2.13
C ASN A 133 5.32 3.03 -3.14
N ILE A 134 5.65 2.92 -4.43
CA ILE A 134 4.89 3.56 -5.51
C ILE A 134 3.48 2.95 -5.59
N VAL A 135 3.34 1.63 -5.61
CA VAL A 135 2.03 0.97 -5.67
C VAL A 135 1.18 1.32 -4.43
N ALA A 136 1.77 1.34 -3.24
CA ALA A 136 1.08 1.79 -2.02
C ALA A 136 0.60 3.25 -2.12
N PHE A 137 1.44 4.15 -2.65
CA PHE A 137 1.04 5.54 -2.89
C PHE A 137 -0.15 5.64 -3.87
N LEU A 138 -0.12 4.89 -4.96
CA LEU A 138 -1.20 4.88 -5.95
C LEU A 138 -2.50 4.29 -5.38
N ASN A 139 -2.43 3.23 -4.57
CA ASN A 139 -3.59 2.71 -3.83
C ASN A 139 -4.22 3.79 -2.94
N ASN A 140 -3.41 4.59 -2.25
CA ASN A 140 -3.92 5.73 -1.48
C ASN A 140 -4.59 6.78 -2.37
N MET A 141 -4.09 7.02 -3.59
CA MET A 141 -4.76 7.94 -4.52
C MET A 141 -6.14 7.42 -4.94
N VAL A 142 -6.29 6.12 -5.20
CA VAL A 142 -7.61 5.52 -5.48
C VAL A 142 -8.55 5.63 -4.28
N TYR A 143 -8.04 5.41 -3.07
CA TYR A 143 -8.82 5.62 -1.85
C TYR A 143 -9.32 7.06 -1.76
N PHE A 144 -8.43 8.05 -1.89
CA PHE A 144 -8.84 9.46 -1.82
C PHE A 144 -9.79 9.86 -2.95
N LEU A 145 -9.59 9.34 -4.16
CA LEU A 145 -10.51 9.57 -5.28
C LEU A 145 -11.90 8.99 -4.97
N THR A 146 -11.96 7.79 -4.41
CA THR A 146 -13.22 7.13 -4.02
C THR A 146 -13.95 7.94 -2.95
N THR A 147 -13.24 8.31 -1.88
CA THR A 147 -13.81 9.13 -0.79
C THR A 147 -14.32 10.46 -1.32
N ARG A 148 -13.52 11.16 -2.15
CA ARG A 148 -13.95 12.43 -2.73
C ARG A 148 -15.14 12.28 -3.68
N ASN A 149 -15.25 11.15 -4.38
CA ASN A 149 -16.41 10.86 -5.23
C ASN A 149 -17.70 10.78 -4.41
N GLN A 150 -17.62 10.20 -3.21
CA GLN A 150 -18.74 10.04 -2.28
C GLN A 150 -19.08 11.36 -1.56
N GLU A 151 -18.07 12.17 -1.21
CA GLU A 151 -18.28 13.45 -0.53
C GLU A 151 -18.92 14.52 -1.43
N ILE A 152 -18.56 14.55 -2.72
CA ILE A 152 -19.09 15.50 -3.69
C ILE A 152 -19.91 14.73 -4.72
N GLU A 153 -21.14 14.38 -4.39
CA GLU A 153 -22.02 13.64 -5.28
C GLU A 153 -22.62 14.57 -6.34
N LEU A 154 -22.20 14.39 -7.59
CA LEU A 154 -22.76 15.07 -8.76
C LEU A 154 -23.70 14.11 -9.49
N SER A 155 -24.63 14.64 -10.28
CA SER A 155 -25.43 13.79 -11.17
C SER A 155 -24.52 13.03 -12.15
N SER A 156 -24.77 11.73 -12.33
CA SER A 156 -24.09 10.86 -13.31
C SER A 156 -24.24 11.33 -14.76
N SER A 157 -25.16 12.25 -15.03
CA SER A 157 -25.32 12.89 -16.34
C SER A 157 -24.25 13.95 -16.63
N THR A 158 -23.58 14.49 -15.61
CA THR A 158 -22.57 15.55 -15.77
C THR A 158 -21.27 15.02 -16.36
N ASP A 159 -20.64 15.82 -17.21
CA ASP A 159 -19.37 15.43 -17.84
C ASP A 159 -18.23 15.29 -16.82
N VAL A 160 -18.25 16.12 -15.76
CA VAL A 160 -17.30 16.02 -14.64
C VAL A 160 -17.46 14.69 -13.90
N GLN A 161 -18.68 14.25 -13.60
CA GLN A 161 -18.90 12.97 -12.93
C GLN A 161 -18.44 11.79 -13.79
N LYS A 162 -18.80 11.78 -15.07
CA LYS A 162 -18.39 10.72 -16.02
C LYS A 162 -16.88 10.63 -16.16
N LEU A 163 -16.20 11.78 -16.32
CA LEU A 163 -14.74 11.85 -16.39
C LEU A 163 -14.12 11.29 -15.11
N TYR A 164 -14.63 11.71 -13.95
CA TYR A 164 -14.13 11.28 -12.65
C TYR A 164 -14.26 9.77 -12.44
N GLU A 165 -15.45 9.21 -12.71
CA GLU A 165 -15.72 7.78 -12.58
C GLU A 165 -14.89 6.96 -13.57
N SER A 166 -14.79 7.42 -14.82
CA SER A 166 -13.95 6.76 -15.82
C SER A 166 -12.48 6.73 -15.40
N TYR A 167 -11.97 7.84 -14.86
CA TYR A 167 -10.62 7.92 -14.33
C TYR A 167 -10.40 6.95 -13.16
N LEU A 168 -11.34 6.94 -12.20
CA LEU A 168 -11.28 6.06 -11.03
C LEU A 168 -11.26 4.59 -11.42
N VAL A 169 -12.13 4.16 -12.35
CA VAL A 169 -12.17 2.78 -12.84
C VAL A 169 -10.84 2.41 -13.47
N ARG A 170 -10.31 3.24 -14.38
CA ARG A 170 -9.04 2.96 -15.08
C ARG A 170 -7.87 2.85 -14.12
N LEU A 171 -7.73 3.77 -13.16
CA LEU A 171 -6.65 3.72 -12.18
C LEU A 171 -6.78 2.50 -11.27
N THR A 172 -8.01 2.14 -10.89
CA THR A 172 -8.28 0.92 -10.11
C THR A 172 -7.89 -0.34 -10.90
N THR A 173 -8.20 -0.41 -12.19
CA THR A 173 -7.80 -1.53 -13.06
C THR A 173 -6.29 -1.64 -13.17
N LEU A 174 -5.57 -0.52 -13.39
CA LEU A 174 -4.11 -0.55 -13.39
C LEU A 174 -3.58 -1.09 -12.05
N LEU A 175 -4.09 -0.60 -10.93
CA LEU A 175 -3.61 -1.04 -9.63
C LEU A 175 -3.92 -2.50 -9.35
N TYR A 176 -5.05 -3.01 -9.84
CA TYR A 176 -5.34 -4.43 -9.75
C TYR A 176 -4.25 -5.27 -10.43
N GLU A 177 -3.85 -4.93 -11.66
CA GLU A 177 -2.79 -5.67 -12.37
C GLU A 177 -1.41 -5.48 -11.72
N LEU A 178 -1.05 -4.25 -11.28
CA LEU A 178 0.22 -4.01 -10.59
C LEU A 178 0.33 -4.78 -9.27
N ASN A 179 -0.73 -4.80 -8.45
CA ASN A 179 -0.73 -5.55 -7.20
C ASN A 179 -0.66 -7.07 -7.45
N LYS A 180 -1.31 -7.56 -8.51
CA LYS A 180 -1.26 -8.96 -8.92
C LYS A 180 0.14 -9.39 -9.36
N SER A 181 0.81 -8.57 -10.17
CA SER A 181 2.21 -8.79 -10.56
C SER A 181 3.14 -8.73 -9.36
N MET A 182 2.95 -7.77 -8.46
CA MET A 182 3.74 -7.70 -7.22
C MET A 182 3.60 -8.94 -6.31
N ALA A 183 2.43 -9.60 -6.31
CA ALA A 183 2.21 -10.79 -5.50
C ALA A 183 3.04 -12.00 -5.97
N THR A 184 3.60 -11.98 -7.19
CA THR A 184 4.49 -13.05 -7.67
C THR A 184 5.90 -12.90 -7.12
N PHE A 185 6.34 -11.71 -6.72
CA PHE A 185 7.67 -11.45 -6.13
C PHE A 185 7.85 -12.06 -4.73
N HIS A 186 6.76 -12.52 -4.10
CA HIS A 186 6.78 -13.15 -2.79
C HIS A 186 6.72 -14.68 -2.83
N LYS A 187 6.70 -15.29 -4.02
CA LYS A 187 6.64 -16.74 -4.22
C LYS A 187 7.98 -17.28 -4.67
#